data_AF-A0A9E3DEZ6-F1
#
_entry.id   AF-A0A9E3DEZ6-F1
#
_cell.length_a   1.000
_cell.length_b   1.000
_cell.length_c   1.000
_cell.angle_alpha   90.00
_cell.angle_beta   90.00
_cell.angle_gamma   90.00
#
_symmetry.space_group_name_H-M   'P 1'
#
loop_
_entity.id
_entity.type
_entity.pdbx_description
1 polymer ?
#
loop_
_entity_poly.entity_id
_entity_poly.type
_entity_poly.pdbx_seq_one_letter_code
_entity_poly.pdbx_strand_id
1 'polypeptide(L)'
;MLIHYEALELFARQILEATGVATDKAHLVAHSLVASNLRAVDSHGIQLLPFYIDQIEHGNINVHVAGHVVSESGGCVLYDGENAIGQVVADRCCDHAMRVAKQNGIAIVVARDSNHFGAAAFWGSKISSAGLLSLVMCNASPLVAPWQGKEPRFGTNPICVSVPGPRTWQL
;
A
#
# COMPACT_ATOMS: atom_id res chain seq x y z
N MET A 1 -5.89 1.73 25.00
CA MET A 1 -7.35 1.88 24.85
C MET A 1 -7.82 0.92 23.78
N LEU A 2 -8.90 0.18 23.99
CA LEU A 2 -9.48 -0.71 22.97
C LEU A 2 -10.65 0.01 22.29
N ILE A 3 -10.71 -0.07 20.96
CA ILE A 3 -11.77 0.51 20.11
C ILE A 3 -12.19 -0.57 19.11
N HIS A 4 -13.49 -0.65 18.81
CA HIS A 4 -14.00 -1.50 17.73
C HIS A 4 -13.48 -1.03 16.37
N TYR A 5 -13.06 -1.96 15.52
CA TYR A 5 -12.38 -1.63 14.27
C TYR A 5 -13.28 -0.85 13.31
N GLU A 6 -14.58 -1.13 13.27
CA GLU A 6 -15.54 -0.41 12.40
C GLU A 6 -15.63 1.07 12.77
N ALA A 7 -15.63 1.37 14.08
CA ALA A 7 -15.64 2.75 14.57
C ALA A 7 -14.32 3.48 14.24
N LEU A 8 -13.20 2.77 14.33
CA LEU A 8 -11.89 3.32 14.01
C LEU A 8 -11.71 3.57 12.51
N GLU A 9 -12.19 2.66 11.66
CA GLU A 9 -12.19 2.83 10.20
C GLU A 9 -13.06 4.01 9.77
N LEU A 10 -14.27 4.12 10.33
CA LEU A 10 -15.16 5.25 10.06
C LEU A 10 -14.52 6.58 10.43
N PHE A 11 -13.91 6.66 11.62
CA PHE A 11 -13.21 7.84 12.11
C PHE A 11 -12.06 8.23 11.18
N ALA A 12 -11.21 7.26 10.82
CA ALA A 12 -10.07 7.49 9.93
C ALA A 12 -10.50 7.95 8.53
N ARG A 13 -11.54 7.33 7.98
CA ARG A 13 -12.11 7.70 6.68
C ARG A 13 -12.62 9.14 6.69
N GLN A 14 -13.40 9.53 7.69
CA GLN A 14 -13.96 10.88 7.78
C GLN A 14 -12.87 11.96 7.84
N ILE A 15 -11.76 11.68 8.53
CA ILE A 15 -10.62 12.59 8.58
C ILE A 15 -9.96 12.72 7.21
N LEU A 16 -9.76 11.63 6.48
CA LEU A 16 -9.19 11.66 5.13
C LEU A 16 -10.11 12.37 4.14
N GLU A 17 -11.43 12.17 4.23
CA GLU A 17 -12.40 12.89 3.40
C GLU A 17 -12.34 14.40 3.64
N ALA A 18 -12.12 14.82 4.90
CA ALA A 18 -11.96 16.23 5.24
C ALA A 18 -10.71 16.88 4.62
N THR A 19 -9.70 16.09 4.22
CA THR A 19 -8.51 16.58 3.50
C THR A 19 -8.66 16.53 1.98
N GLY A 20 -9.86 16.23 1.47
CA GLY A 20 -10.17 16.20 0.04
C GLY A 20 -9.91 14.86 -0.65
N VAL A 21 -9.61 13.80 0.11
CA VAL A 21 -9.53 12.44 -0.42
C VAL A 21 -10.93 11.94 -0.78
N ALA A 22 -11.10 11.40 -1.99
CA ALA A 22 -12.36 10.81 -2.41
C ALA A 22 -12.78 9.63 -1.50
N THR A 23 -14.08 9.46 -1.26
CA THR A 23 -14.64 8.48 -0.30
C THR A 23 -14.15 7.05 -0.51
N ASP A 24 -14.03 6.60 -1.76
CA ASP A 24 -13.53 5.26 -2.10
C ASP A 24 -12.05 5.09 -1.72
N LYS A 25 -11.21 6.09 -2.03
CA LYS A 25 -9.80 6.12 -1.65
C LYS A 25 -9.62 6.23 -0.14
N ALA A 26 -10.41 7.08 0.52
CA ALA A 26 -10.38 7.27 1.97
C ALA A 26 -10.76 5.99 2.71
N HIS A 27 -11.78 5.27 2.23
CA HIS A 27 -12.16 3.96 2.75
C HIS A 27 -11.03 2.94 2.63
N LEU A 28 -10.42 2.82 1.46
CA LEU A 28 -9.28 1.91 1.24
C LEU A 28 -8.11 2.20 2.20
N VAL A 29 -7.73 3.47 2.33
CA VAL A 29 -6.63 3.88 3.21
C VAL A 29 -6.96 3.55 4.66
N ALA A 30 -8.13 3.98 5.15
CA ALA A 30 -8.60 3.71 6.51
C ALA A 30 -8.60 2.20 6.83
N HIS A 31 -9.19 1.40 5.94
CA HIS A 31 -9.27 -0.04 6.10
C HIS A 31 -7.88 -0.69 6.14
N SER A 32 -6.95 -0.30 5.26
CA SER A 32 -5.58 -0.84 5.27
C SER A 32 -4.82 -0.54 6.57
N LEU A 33 -5.02 0.64 7.15
CA LEU A 33 -4.40 1.05 8.41
C LEU A 33 -4.98 0.26 9.58
N VAL A 34 -6.31 0.16 9.66
CA VAL A 34 -6.96 -0.58 10.75
C VAL A 34 -6.68 -2.09 10.62
N ALA A 35 -6.64 -2.64 9.42
CA ALA A 35 -6.20 -4.01 9.17
C ALA A 35 -4.77 -4.27 9.65
N SER A 36 -3.89 -3.27 9.58
CA SER A 36 -2.53 -3.35 10.14
C SER A 36 -2.55 -3.37 11.68
N ASN A 37 -3.40 -2.57 12.34
CA ASN A 37 -3.60 -2.64 13.79
C ASN A 37 -4.16 -4.00 14.24
N LEU A 38 -5.14 -4.55 13.53
CA LEU A 38 -5.70 -5.88 13.82
C LEU A 38 -4.67 -7.01 13.76
N ARG A 39 -3.54 -6.78 13.07
CA ARG A 39 -2.41 -7.70 12.96
C ARG A 39 -1.26 -7.37 13.90
N ALA A 40 -1.45 -6.44 14.85
CA ALA A 40 -0.42 -5.91 15.73
C ALA A 40 0.79 -5.31 14.99
N VAL A 41 0.59 -4.84 13.76
CA VAL A 41 1.57 -4.07 12.99
C VAL A 41 1.28 -2.58 13.20
N ASP A 42 1.26 -2.17 14.46
CA ASP A 42 0.76 -0.85 14.84
C ASP A 42 1.53 0.28 14.17
N SER A 43 2.83 0.10 13.91
CA SER A 43 3.70 1.07 13.22
C SER A 43 3.20 1.45 11.83
N HIS A 44 2.38 0.62 11.20
CA HIS A 44 1.74 0.88 9.91
C HIS A 44 0.21 0.96 10.00
N GLY A 45 -0.32 1.09 11.21
CA GLY A 45 -1.74 1.30 11.46
C GLY A 45 -2.12 2.76 11.63
N ILE A 46 -3.16 3.02 12.42
CA ILE A 46 -3.78 4.35 12.53
C ILE A 46 -2.84 5.45 13.01
N GLN A 47 -1.72 5.11 13.66
CA GLN A 47 -0.72 6.09 14.06
C GLN A 47 -0.09 6.85 12.89
N LEU A 48 -0.18 6.33 11.67
CA LEU A 48 0.30 7.01 10.45
C LEU A 48 -0.69 8.05 9.92
N LEU A 49 -1.94 8.08 10.41
CA LEU A 49 -2.94 9.01 9.90
C LEU A 49 -2.49 10.49 9.98
N PRO A 50 -1.90 10.99 11.09
CA PRO A 50 -1.36 12.34 11.14
C PRO A 50 -0.27 12.61 10.11
N PHE A 51 0.62 11.63 9.85
CA PHE A 51 1.64 11.74 8.81
C PHE A 51 1.00 11.88 7.41
N TYR A 52 -0.03 11.10 7.11
CA TYR A 52 -0.72 11.23 5.82
C TYR A 52 -1.37 12.60 5.64
N ILE A 53 -2.04 13.11 6.69
CA ILE A 53 -2.65 14.45 6.67
C ILE A 53 -1.59 15.51 6.40
N ASP A 54 -0.50 15.48 7.16
CA ASP A 54 0.61 16.43 7.01
C ASP A 54 1.19 16.41 5.59
N GLN A 55 1.43 15.23 5.03
CA GLN A 55 1.94 15.10 3.66
C GLN A 55 0.93 15.57 2.59
N ILE A 56 -0.38 15.41 2.83
CA ILE A 56 -1.43 15.94 1.93
C ILE A 56 -1.46 17.46 2.00
N GLU A 57 -1.45 18.04 3.21
CA GLU A 57 -1.49 19.49 3.43
C GLU A 57 -0.26 20.21 2.85
N HIS A 58 0.91 19.57 2.91
CA HIS A 58 2.13 20.07 2.29
C HIS A 58 2.20 19.85 0.77
N GLY A 59 1.18 19.25 0.14
CA GLY A 59 1.16 18.97 -1.30
C GLY A 59 2.13 17.86 -1.74
N ASN A 60 2.69 17.10 -0.79
CA ASN A 60 3.58 15.98 -1.07
C ASN A 60 2.81 14.71 -1.48
N ILE A 61 1.48 14.69 -1.33
CA ILE A 61 0.59 13.63 -1.81
C ILE A 61 -0.51 14.25 -2.65
N ASN A 62 -0.65 13.82 -3.90
CA ASN A 62 -1.73 14.25 -4.78
C ASN A 62 -2.98 13.36 -4.57
N VAL A 63 -3.99 13.89 -3.88
CA VAL A 63 -5.22 13.14 -3.55
C VAL A 63 -6.19 12.99 -4.74
N HIS A 64 -6.00 13.78 -5.80
CA HIS A 64 -6.90 13.81 -6.96
C HIS A 64 -6.55 12.79 -8.04
N VAL A 65 -5.30 12.31 -8.07
CA VAL A 65 -4.85 11.30 -9.04
C VAL A 65 -4.89 9.89 -8.46
N ALA A 66 -4.83 8.89 -9.35
CA ALA A 66 -4.69 7.49 -8.97
C ALA A 66 -3.50 6.83 -9.70
N GLY A 67 -2.82 7.56 -10.57
CA GLY A 67 -1.80 7.05 -11.46
C GLY A 67 -2.36 6.43 -12.74
N HIS A 68 -1.46 5.93 -13.58
CA HIS A 68 -1.79 5.31 -14.87
C HIS A 68 -0.73 4.28 -15.30
N VAL A 69 -1.10 3.42 -16.24
CA VAL A 69 -0.17 2.49 -16.89
C VAL A 69 0.67 3.25 -17.91
N VAL A 70 1.99 3.25 -17.74
CA VAL A 70 2.95 3.81 -18.70
C VAL A 70 3.21 2.82 -19.82
N SER A 71 3.36 1.55 -19.47
CA SER A 71 3.57 0.47 -20.45
C SER A 71 3.13 -0.86 -19.88
N GLU A 72 2.67 -1.73 -20.79
CA GLU A 72 2.28 -3.11 -20.48
C GLU A 72 2.73 -4.00 -21.63
N SER A 73 3.50 -5.05 -21.33
CA SER A 73 4.00 -6.02 -22.32
C SER A 73 4.18 -7.38 -21.67
N GLY A 74 3.45 -8.38 -22.17
CA GLY A 74 3.45 -9.73 -21.61
C GLY A 74 3.14 -9.71 -20.11
N GLY A 75 4.03 -10.29 -19.32
CA GLY A 75 3.92 -10.33 -17.85
C GLY A 75 4.31 -9.04 -17.13
N CYS A 76 4.67 -7.94 -17.81
CA CYS A 76 5.25 -6.76 -17.16
C CYS A 76 4.37 -5.51 -17.32
N VAL A 77 4.20 -4.76 -16.24
CA VAL A 77 3.48 -3.47 -16.21
C VAL A 77 4.34 -2.42 -15.50
N LEU A 78 4.53 -1.26 -16.13
CA LEU A 78 5.04 -0.06 -15.48
C LEU A 78 3.88 0.88 -15.15
N TYR A 79 3.74 1.25 -13.89
CA TYR A 79 2.71 2.13 -13.37
C TYR A 79 3.34 3.42 -12.85
N ASP A 80 2.82 4.56 -13.27
CA ASP A 80 3.19 5.87 -12.72
C ASP A 80 2.14 6.27 -11.69
N GLY A 81 2.56 6.47 -10.44
CA GLY A 81 1.67 6.84 -9.35
C GLY A 81 1.26 8.31 -9.36
N GLU A 82 1.92 9.18 -10.13
CA GLU A 82 1.67 10.63 -10.19
C GLU A 82 1.66 11.29 -8.80
N ASN A 83 2.50 10.78 -7.90
CA ASN A 83 2.60 11.17 -6.50
C ASN A 83 1.28 10.97 -5.72
N ALA A 84 0.43 10.02 -6.13
CA ALA A 84 -0.80 9.67 -5.44
C ALA A 84 -0.56 9.03 -4.06
N ILE A 85 -1.63 8.84 -3.31
CA ILE A 85 -1.64 8.09 -2.05
C ILE A 85 -1.12 6.66 -2.32
N GLY A 86 -0.10 6.24 -1.56
CA GLY A 86 0.60 4.98 -1.78
C GLY A 86 -0.31 3.75 -1.76
N GLN A 87 -1.29 3.72 -0.87
CA GLN A 87 -2.28 2.64 -0.81
C GLN A 87 -3.13 2.54 -2.07
N VAL A 88 -3.52 3.69 -2.64
CA VAL A 88 -4.32 3.72 -3.89
C VAL A 88 -3.49 3.16 -5.04
N VAL A 89 -2.22 3.56 -5.15
CA VAL A 89 -1.31 3.04 -6.18
C VAL A 89 -1.08 1.54 -5.99
N ALA A 90 -0.83 1.08 -4.76
CA ALA A 90 -0.61 -0.32 -4.46
C ALA A 90 -1.83 -1.19 -4.79
N ASP A 91 -3.04 -0.69 -4.52
CA ASP A 91 -4.29 -1.36 -4.83
C ASP A 91 -4.47 -1.58 -6.34
N ARG A 92 -4.21 -0.54 -7.15
CA ARG A 92 -4.23 -0.61 -8.62
C ARG A 92 -3.16 -1.56 -9.16
N CYS A 93 -1.95 -1.49 -8.61
CA CYS A 93 -0.86 -2.39 -8.98
C CYS A 93 -1.21 -3.85 -8.67
N CYS A 94 -1.86 -4.13 -7.54
CA CYS A 94 -2.36 -5.47 -7.24
C CYS A 94 -3.40 -5.94 -8.26
N ASP A 95 -4.35 -5.08 -8.65
CA ASP A 95 -5.36 -5.43 -9.66
C ASP A 95 -4.72 -5.77 -11.02
N HIS A 96 -3.74 -4.96 -11.46
CA HIS A 96 -2.96 -5.24 -12.66
C HIS A 96 -2.17 -6.55 -12.53
N ALA A 97 -1.50 -6.77 -11.40
CA ALA A 97 -0.72 -7.98 -11.17
C ALA A 97 -1.61 -9.22 -11.24
N MET A 98 -2.76 -9.21 -10.57
CA MET A 98 -3.71 -10.33 -10.60
C MET A 98 -4.28 -10.57 -11.99
N ARG A 99 -4.65 -9.51 -12.72
CA ARG A 99 -5.17 -9.62 -14.11
C ARG A 99 -4.13 -10.26 -15.03
N VAL A 100 -2.91 -9.72 -15.03
CA VAL A 100 -1.82 -10.15 -15.91
C VAL A 100 -1.33 -11.55 -15.55
N ALA A 101 -1.21 -11.88 -14.26
CA ALA A 101 -0.76 -13.19 -13.81
C ALA A 101 -1.76 -14.30 -14.19
N LYS A 102 -3.07 -14.02 -14.13
CA LYS A 102 -4.10 -14.98 -14.57
C LYS A 102 -4.06 -15.25 -16.08
N GLN A 103 -3.58 -14.29 -16.88
CA GLN A 103 -3.49 -14.42 -18.33
C GLN A 103 -2.16 -15.06 -18.77
N ASN A 104 -1.06 -14.68 -18.13
CA ASN A 104 0.30 -15.01 -18.58
C ASN A 104 1.07 -15.97 -17.65
N GLY A 105 0.44 -16.41 -16.55
CA GLY A 105 1.06 -17.24 -15.52
C GLY A 105 1.92 -16.48 -14.50
N ILE A 106 2.44 -15.29 -14.86
CA ILE A 106 3.22 -14.42 -13.99
C ILE A 106 2.92 -12.95 -14.30
N ALA A 107 3.02 -12.09 -13.28
CA ALA A 107 3.04 -10.65 -13.44
C ALA A 107 4.13 -10.00 -12.60
N ILE A 108 4.76 -8.98 -13.17
CA ILE A 108 5.65 -8.04 -12.48
C ILE A 108 5.08 -6.65 -12.73
N VAL A 109 4.64 -5.99 -11.66
CA VAL A 109 4.14 -4.62 -11.71
C VAL A 109 5.09 -3.75 -10.91
N VAL A 110 5.63 -2.72 -11.55
CA VAL A 110 6.53 -1.74 -10.91
C VAL A 110 5.82 -0.40 -10.87
N ALA A 111 5.64 0.14 -9.66
CA ALA A 111 5.17 1.51 -9.48
C ALA A 111 6.38 2.45 -9.33
N ARG A 112 6.31 3.61 -9.97
CA ARG A 112 7.19 4.76 -9.70
C ARG A 112 6.35 5.96 -9.26
N ASP A 113 7.02 6.98 -8.72
CA ASP A 113 6.38 8.24 -8.34
C ASP A 113 5.12 8.04 -7.49
N SER A 114 5.28 7.27 -6.40
CA SER A 114 4.23 6.90 -5.44
C SER A 114 4.67 7.25 -4.02
N ASN A 115 3.76 7.11 -3.04
CA ASN A 115 3.98 7.41 -1.63
C ASN A 115 3.95 6.16 -0.74
N HIS A 116 4.10 6.37 0.57
CA HIS A 116 4.03 5.31 1.58
C HIS A 116 2.73 4.50 1.47
N PHE A 117 2.83 3.19 1.24
CA PHE A 117 1.69 2.30 0.94
C PHE A 117 1.17 1.49 2.13
N GLY A 118 1.54 1.84 3.36
CA GLY A 118 1.16 1.07 4.55
C GLY A 118 1.88 -0.28 4.66
N ALA A 119 1.25 -1.26 5.29
CA ALA A 119 1.87 -2.58 5.49
C ALA A 119 1.83 -3.43 4.21
N ALA A 120 3.01 -3.86 3.72
CA ALA A 120 3.12 -4.73 2.54
C ALA A 120 2.27 -6.02 2.63
N ALA A 121 2.05 -6.52 3.86
CA ALA A 121 1.23 -7.70 4.12
C ALA A 121 -0.25 -7.55 3.74
N PHE A 122 -0.79 -6.32 3.74
CA PHE A 122 -2.17 -6.06 3.31
C PHE A 122 -2.34 -6.40 1.81
N TRP A 123 -1.42 -5.91 0.99
CA TRP A 123 -1.39 -6.16 -0.46
C TRP A 123 -1.10 -7.62 -0.79
N GLY A 124 -0.15 -8.25 -0.08
CA GLY A 124 0.11 -9.68 -0.22
C GLY A 124 -1.13 -10.53 0.11
N SER A 125 -1.91 -10.13 1.11
CA SER A 125 -3.16 -10.82 1.49
C SER A 125 -4.27 -10.61 0.45
N LYS A 126 -4.37 -9.42 -0.15
CA LYS A 126 -5.28 -9.17 -1.29
C LYS A 126 -4.99 -10.13 -2.45
N ILE A 127 -3.72 -10.30 -2.82
CA ILE A 127 -3.31 -11.16 -3.94
C ILE A 127 -3.52 -12.65 -3.61
N SER A 128 -3.15 -13.10 -2.40
CA SER A 128 -3.34 -14.51 -2.01
C SER A 128 -4.79 -14.89 -1.83
N SER A 129 -5.66 -13.96 -1.43
CA SER A 129 -7.12 -14.17 -1.42
C SER A 129 -7.70 -14.43 -2.81
N ALA A 130 -7.02 -13.96 -3.87
CA ALA A 130 -7.36 -14.27 -5.26
C ALA A 130 -6.74 -15.59 -5.76
N GLY A 131 -6.14 -16.39 -4.88
CA GLY A 131 -5.55 -17.70 -5.21
C GLY A 131 -4.16 -17.61 -5.85
N LEU A 132 -3.45 -16.50 -5.69
CA LEU A 132 -2.16 -16.23 -6.33
C LEU A 132 -1.04 -16.08 -5.30
N LEU A 133 0.16 -16.58 -5.62
CA LEU A 133 1.37 -16.27 -4.84
C LEU A 133 1.81 -14.83 -5.14
N SER A 134 2.32 -14.12 -4.13
CA SER A 134 2.80 -12.75 -4.29
C SER A 134 4.13 -12.49 -3.60
N LEU A 135 4.93 -11.62 -4.22
CA LEU A 135 6.07 -10.95 -3.62
C LEU A 135 5.82 -9.44 -3.71
N VAL A 136 5.66 -8.77 -2.57
CA VAL A 136 5.41 -7.31 -2.48
C VAL A 136 6.57 -6.66 -1.76
N MET A 137 7.18 -5.65 -2.38
CA MET A 137 8.30 -4.92 -1.79
C MET A 137 8.27 -3.45 -2.21
N CYS A 138 8.90 -2.59 -1.41
CA CYS A 138 9.11 -1.20 -1.75
C CYS A 138 10.41 -0.68 -1.13
N ASN A 139 10.86 0.49 -1.57
CA ASN A 139 11.85 1.29 -0.85
C ASN A 139 11.16 2.27 0.12
N ALA A 140 11.91 2.74 1.11
CA ALA A 140 11.50 3.79 2.03
C ALA A 140 12.57 4.89 2.14
N SER A 141 12.27 5.96 2.88
CA SER A 141 13.21 7.06 3.16
C SER A 141 14.52 6.54 3.78
N PRO A 142 15.69 7.12 3.46
CA PRO A 142 16.97 6.66 3.97
C PRO A 142 17.08 6.76 5.50
N LEU A 143 17.12 5.61 6.17
CA LEU A 143 17.22 5.49 7.63
C LEU A 143 18.23 4.41 8.08
N VAL A 144 18.66 3.55 7.17
CA VAL A 144 19.51 2.38 7.44
C VAL A 144 20.87 2.59 6.76
N ALA A 145 21.94 2.45 7.55
CA ALA A 145 23.31 2.45 7.02
C ALA A 145 23.61 1.11 6.32
N PRO A 146 24.32 1.11 5.17
CA PRO A 146 24.78 -0.13 4.54
C PRO A 146 25.76 -0.88 5.46
N TRP A 147 26.01 -2.16 5.20
CA TRP A 147 27.04 -2.91 5.91
C TRP A 147 28.39 -2.18 5.85
N GLN A 148 29.04 -2.01 7.01
CA GLN A 148 30.26 -1.20 7.20
C GLN A 148 30.12 0.31 6.90
N GLY A 149 28.90 0.80 6.65
CA GLY A 149 28.59 2.23 6.58
C GLY A 149 28.32 2.83 7.97
N LYS A 150 28.43 4.16 8.05
CA LYS A 150 28.07 4.94 9.24
C LYS A 150 26.94 5.94 8.98
N GLU A 151 26.62 6.17 7.70
CA GLU A 151 25.60 7.13 7.25
C GLU A 151 24.41 6.40 6.62
N PRO A 152 23.17 6.89 6.83
CA PRO A 152 21.97 6.27 6.27
C PRO A 152 21.93 6.38 4.74
N ARG A 153 21.64 5.27 4.06
CA ARG A 153 21.53 5.19 2.59
C ARG A 153 20.31 4.41 2.11
N PHE A 154 19.87 3.40 2.87
CA PHE A 154 18.70 2.59 2.54
C PHE A 154 17.51 2.94 3.42
N GLY A 155 16.29 2.69 2.94
CA GLY A 155 15.14 2.62 3.82
C GLY A 155 15.07 1.29 4.57
N THR A 156 14.04 1.13 5.40
CA THR A 156 13.69 -0.15 6.02
C THR A 156 13.20 -1.20 5.02
N ASN A 157 12.92 -0.78 3.78
CA ASN A 157 12.70 -1.57 2.57
C ASN A 157 12.04 -2.94 2.82
N PRO A 158 10.72 -2.98 3.09
CA PRO A 158 10.04 -4.20 3.44
C PRO A 158 9.95 -5.18 2.27
N ILE A 159 9.97 -6.48 2.59
CA ILE A 159 9.67 -7.57 1.69
C ILE A 159 8.55 -8.41 2.31
N CYS A 160 7.47 -8.64 1.57
CA CYS A 160 6.37 -9.50 1.95
C CYS A 160 6.20 -10.63 0.93
N VAL A 161 6.08 -11.85 1.43
CA VAL A 161 5.69 -13.03 0.64
C VAL A 161 4.34 -13.51 1.13
N SER A 162 3.43 -13.80 0.21
CA SER A 162 2.14 -14.42 0.52
C SER A 162 1.92 -15.62 -0.40
N VAL A 163 1.42 -16.72 0.17
CA VAL A 163 1.13 -17.96 -0.55
C VAL A 163 -0.32 -18.35 -0.24
N PRO A 164 -1.16 -18.60 -1.25
CA PRO A 164 -2.54 -18.99 -1.04
C PRO A 164 -2.61 -20.37 -0.36
N GLY A 165 -3.61 -20.55 0.49
CA GLY A 165 -3.83 -21.80 1.22
C GLY A 165 -5.28 -21.95 1.68
N PRO A 166 -5.67 -23.12 2.23
CA PRO A 166 -7.05 -23.40 2.64
C PRO A 166 -7.56 -22.51 3.77
N ARG A 167 -6.65 -21.82 4.48
CA ARG A 167 -6.94 -20.76 5.43
C ARG A 167 -6.24 -19.49 4.99
N THR A 168 -6.74 -18.85 3.94
CA THR A 168 -6.35 -17.47 3.63
C THR A 168 -7.01 -16.54 4.61
N TRP A 169 -6.21 -15.63 5.16
CA TRP A 169 -6.71 -14.57 6.03
C TRP A 169 -7.52 -13.59 5.19
N GLN A 170 -8.78 -13.40 5.57
CA GLN A 170 -9.67 -12.40 4.99
C GLN A 170 -9.78 -11.27 6.01
N LEU A 171 -9.23 -10.09 5.68
CA LEU A 171 -9.71 -8.81 6.20
C LEU A 171 -10.27 -8.06 5.02
#